data_AF-A0A3E1DDN6-F1
#
_entry.id   AF-A0A3E1DDN6-F1
#
_cell.length_a   1.000
_cell.length_b   1.000
_cell.length_c   1.000
_cell.angle_alpha   90.00
_cell.angle_beta   90.00
_cell.angle_gamma   90.00
#
_symmetry.space_group_name_H-M   'P 1'
#
loop_
_entity.id
_entity.type
_entity.pdbx_description
1 polymer ?
#
loop_
_entity_poly.entity_id
_entity_poly.type
_entity_poly.pdbx_seq_one_letter_code
_entity_poly.pdbx_strand_id
1 'polypeptide(L)'
;MFFLKKNMWIAIFLSVCSQSALAFHKDVYEPRVPKAIIAQEQQVKSPYPVTPERIEAGRKIYFGVGFCVTCHSKDGTGVNLPGHPSRDFTDTKWQKLRTDGELMWVLKNGSPGTGMPIRVGTDINEEDGWNVIQFIRTFEGK
;
A
#
# COMPACT_ATOMS: atom_id res chain seq x y z
N MET A 1 -33.39 -57.88 -1.77
CA MET A 1 -31.96 -57.75 -2.16
C MET A 1 -31.70 -56.28 -2.39
N PHE A 2 -30.89 -55.67 -1.52
CA PHE A 2 -30.63 -54.22 -1.44
C PHE A 2 -29.86 -53.72 -2.67
N PHE A 3 -30.27 -52.60 -3.27
CA PHE A 3 -29.42 -51.82 -4.18
C PHE A 3 -29.12 -50.46 -3.54
N LEU A 4 -27.83 -50.26 -3.29
CA LEU A 4 -27.24 -49.15 -2.53
C LEU A 4 -27.39 -47.80 -3.25
N LYS A 5 -27.79 -46.78 -2.49
CA LYS A 5 -27.59 -45.36 -2.82
C LYS A 5 -26.08 -45.07 -2.89
N LYS A 6 -25.56 -44.65 -4.04
CA LYS A 6 -24.21 -44.07 -4.14
C LYS A 6 -24.30 -42.56 -3.89
N ASN A 7 -23.95 -42.16 -2.68
CA ASN A 7 -23.60 -40.79 -2.35
C ASN A 7 -22.25 -40.49 -2.98
N MET A 8 -22.21 -39.63 -4.00
CA MET A 8 -20.96 -39.12 -4.56
C MET A 8 -20.62 -37.81 -3.85
N TRP A 9 -19.47 -37.82 -3.19
CA TRP A 9 -18.98 -36.74 -2.34
C TRP A 9 -18.46 -35.59 -3.20
N ILE A 10 -18.85 -34.38 -2.83
CA ILE A 10 -18.38 -33.12 -3.41
C ILE A 10 -16.89 -32.97 -3.05
N ALA A 11 -16.01 -33.09 -4.05
CA ALA A 11 -14.62 -32.67 -3.91
C ALA A 11 -14.55 -31.15 -4.08
N ILE A 12 -14.60 -30.41 -2.97
CA ILE A 12 -14.27 -28.98 -2.97
C ILE A 12 -12.76 -28.89 -3.18
N PHE A 13 -12.36 -28.56 -4.41
CA PHE A 13 -11.00 -28.08 -4.67
C PHE A 13 -10.84 -26.72 -4.00
N LEU A 14 -10.36 -26.73 -2.75
CA LEU A 14 -9.73 -25.55 -2.16
C LEU A 14 -8.42 -25.31 -2.91
N SER A 15 -8.54 -24.66 -4.08
CA SER A 15 -7.43 -23.98 -4.71
C SER A 15 -7.07 -22.79 -3.82
N VAL A 16 -6.34 -23.06 -2.75
CA VAL A 16 -5.64 -22.04 -1.98
C VAL A 16 -4.63 -21.42 -2.95
N CYS A 17 -5.01 -20.27 -3.49
CA CYS A 17 -4.17 -19.46 -4.34
C CYS A 17 -3.08 -18.87 -3.44
N SER A 18 -2.01 -19.64 -3.21
CA SER A 18 -0.80 -19.23 -2.49
C SER A 18 -0.03 -18.20 -3.32
N GLN A 19 -0.57 -17.00 -3.52
CA GLN A 19 0.09 -15.91 -4.24
C GLN A 19 0.89 -14.97 -3.34
N SER A 20 0.92 -15.20 -2.02
CA SER A 20 1.53 -14.30 -1.05
C SER A 20 3.07 -14.23 -1.10
N ALA A 21 3.75 -15.14 -1.80
CA ALA A 21 5.22 -15.15 -1.90
C ALA A 21 5.80 -14.37 -3.09
N LEU A 22 4.99 -13.89 -4.05
CA LEU A 22 5.48 -13.38 -5.34
C LEU A 22 5.51 -11.85 -5.49
N ALA A 23 5.18 -11.08 -4.44
CA ALA A 23 5.05 -9.61 -4.56
C ALA A 23 6.29 -8.82 -4.09
N PHE A 24 7.41 -9.50 -3.82
CA PHE A 24 8.66 -8.81 -3.56
C PHE A 24 9.33 -8.38 -4.87
N HIS A 25 9.51 -7.08 -5.00
CA HIS A 25 10.26 -6.46 -6.09
C HIS A 25 11.66 -6.11 -5.60
N LYS A 26 12.68 -6.65 -6.28
CA LYS A 26 14.09 -6.34 -5.98
C LYS A 26 14.42 -4.90 -6.36
N ASP A 27 13.78 -4.38 -7.41
CA ASP A 27 13.90 -2.98 -7.81
C ASP A 27 12.88 -2.13 -7.06
N VAL A 28 13.38 -1.12 -6.34
CA VAL A 28 12.58 -0.13 -5.64
C VAL A 28 11.67 0.64 -6.62
N TYR A 29 12.03 0.75 -7.90
CA TYR A 29 11.26 1.44 -8.94
C TYR A 29 10.23 0.58 -9.66
N GLU A 30 9.97 -0.64 -9.21
CA GLU A 30 8.82 -1.42 -9.67
C GLU A 30 7.54 -1.02 -8.90
N PRO A 31 6.37 -0.98 -9.58
CA PRO A 31 5.10 -0.63 -8.93
C PRO A 31 4.66 -1.75 -7.99
N ARG A 32 4.01 -1.38 -6.88
CA ARG A 32 3.42 -2.36 -5.95
C ARG A 32 2.03 -2.83 -6.37
N VAL A 33 1.36 -2.03 -7.20
CA VAL A 33 0.06 -2.36 -7.77
C VAL A 33 0.22 -3.50 -8.80
N PRO A 34 -0.60 -4.56 -8.74
CA PRO A 34 -0.57 -5.62 -9.73
C PRO A 34 -0.73 -5.12 -11.16
N LYS A 35 0.02 -5.71 -12.10
CA LYS A 35 0.01 -5.32 -13.53
C LYS A 35 -1.39 -5.30 -14.15
N ALA A 36 -2.28 -6.17 -13.69
CA ALA A 36 -3.65 -6.28 -14.20
C ALA A 36 -4.50 -5.02 -13.92
N ILE A 37 -4.18 -4.25 -12.88
CA ILE A 37 -5.00 -3.12 -12.43
C ILE A 37 -4.22 -1.78 -12.37
N ILE A 38 -2.91 -1.79 -12.63
CA ILE A 38 -2.07 -0.59 -12.50
C ILE A 38 -2.59 0.60 -13.32
N ALA A 39 -3.06 0.37 -14.55
CA ALA A 39 -3.57 1.45 -15.40
C ALA A 39 -4.85 2.10 -14.82
N GLN A 40 -5.65 1.34 -14.07
CA GLN A 40 -6.83 1.85 -13.37
C GLN A 40 -6.40 2.65 -12.13
N GLU A 41 -5.53 2.09 -11.29
CA GLU A 41 -5.09 2.76 -10.06
C GLU A 41 -4.34 4.07 -10.35
N GLN A 42 -3.59 4.14 -11.46
CA GLN A 42 -2.91 5.37 -11.88
C GLN A 42 -3.85 6.52 -12.27
N GLN A 43 -5.11 6.20 -12.60
CA GLN A 43 -6.14 7.18 -12.91
C GLN A 43 -6.89 7.67 -11.67
N VAL A 44 -6.77 6.98 -10.54
CA VAL A 44 -7.42 7.40 -9.28
C VAL A 44 -6.78 8.71 -8.81
N LYS A 45 -7.64 9.72 -8.57
CA LYS A 45 -7.24 11.03 -8.07
C LYS A 45 -7.90 11.30 -6.72
N SER A 46 -7.17 12.01 -5.86
CA SER A 46 -7.74 12.58 -4.64
C SER A 46 -8.92 13.49 -5.00
N PRO A 47 -10.11 13.29 -4.41
CA PRO A 47 -11.20 14.26 -4.52
C PRO A 47 -10.94 15.51 -3.66
N TYR A 48 -9.92 15.47 -2.80
CA TYR A 48 -9.54 16.56 -1.91
C TYR A 48 -8.45 17.43 -2.55
N PRO A 49 -8.62 18.77 -2.58
CA PRO A 49 -7.59 19.67 -3.08
C PRO A 49 -6.34 19.62 -2.20
N VAL A 50 -5.19 19.98 -2.76
CA VAL A 50 -3.95 20.16 -2.00
C VAL A 50 -4.00 21.52 -1.32
N THR A 51 -4.02 21.54 0.01
CA THR A 51 -3.97 22.78 0.81
C THR A 51 -3.01 22.62 1.99
N PRO A 52 -2.46 23.72 2.54
CA PRO A 52 -1.62 23.66 3.74
C PRO A 52 -2.28 22.94 4.92
N GLU A 53 -3.58 23.13 5.11
CA GLU A 53 -4.36 22.51 6.19
C GLU A 53 -4.45 20.99 6.02
N ARG A 54 -4.61 20.51 4.79
CA ARG A 54 -4.66 19.07 4.48
C ARG A 54 -3.29 18.41 4.54
N ILE A 55 -2.25 19.11 4.11
CA ILE A 55 -0.86 18.67 4.33
C ILE A 55 -0.58 18.56 5.83
N GLU A 56 -1.02 19.54 6.63
CA GLU A 56 -0.86 19.50 8.09
C GLU A 56 -1.69 18.37 8.74
N ALA A 57 -2.91 18.10 8.25
CA ALA A 57 -3.68 16.93 8.65
C ALA A 57 -2.93 15.63 8.33
N GLY A 58 -2.38 15.53 7.12
CA GLY A 58 -1.54 14.41 6.68
C GLY A 58 -0.30 14.22 7.55
N ARG A 59 0.34 15.32 7.96
CA ARG A 59 1.47 15.31 8.89
C ARG A 59 1.06 14.70 10.23
N LYS A 60 -0.08 15.13 10.80
CA LYS A 60 -0.60 14.57 12.07
C LYS A 60 -0.86 13.06 11.96
N ILE A 61 -1.36 12.59 10.83
CA ILE A 61 -1.58 11.17 10.56
C ILE A 61 -0.25 10.41 10.48
N TYR A 62 0.71 10.93 9.71
CA TYR A 62 2.03 10.34 9.52
C TYR A 62 2.78 10.08 10.84
N PHE A 63 2.74 11.07 11.74
CA PHE A 63 3.39 11.02 13.05
C PHE A 63 2.51 10.44 14.16
N GLY A 64 1.23 10.16 13.88
CA GLY A 64 0.24 9.74 14.85
C GLY A 64 -0.38 8.40 14.49
N VAL A 65 -1.70 8.39 14.32
CA VAL A 65 -2.52 7.18 14.12
C VAL A 65 -2.18 6.37 12.87
N GLY A 66 -1.53 6.97 11.87
CA GLY A 66 -1.06 6.24 10.69
C GLY A 66 0.21 5.42 10.95
N PHE A 67 0.92 5.67 12.06
CA PHE A 67 2.18 5.03 12.45
C PHE A 67 3.22 4.95 11.32
N CYS A 68 3.18 5.88 10.36
CA CYS A 68 4.01 5.84 9.17
C CYS A 68 5.48 6.11 9.53
N VAL A 69 5.70 7.07 10.43
CA VAL A 69 7.02 7.49 10.93
C VAL A 69 7.85 6.34 11.51
N THR A 70 7.20 5.30 12.06
CA THR A 70 7.87 4.16 12.69
C THR A 70 8.80 3.44 11.73
N CYS A 71 8.42 3.35 10.46
CA CYS A 71 9.21 2.71 9.42
C CYS A 71 9.78 3.72 8.43
N HIS A 72 9.06 4.80 8.12
CA HIS A 72 9.46 5.77 7.10
C HIS A 72 10.32 6.94 7.64
N SER A 73 10.71 6.88 8.92
CA SER A 73 11.53 7.90 9.60
C SER A 73 10.88 9.29 9.66
N LYS A 74 11.44 10.19 10.47
CA LYS A 74 10.93 11.57 10.59
C LYS A 74 11.23 12.42 9.36
N ASP A 75 12.32 12.12 8.68
CA ASP A 75 12.82 12.80 7.49
C ASP A 75 12.37 12.14 6.17
N GLY A 76 11.59 11.05 6.24
CA GLY A 76 11.08 10.36 5.06
C GLY A 76 12.07 9.39 4.42
N THR A 77 13.32 9.30 4.90
CA THR A 77 14.37 8.44 4.31
C THR A 77 14.14 6.95 4.56
N GLY A 78 13.28 6.65 5.54
CA GLY A 78 13.00 5.29 5.94
C GLY A 78 14.08 4.64 6.81
N VAL A 79 13.71 3.53 7.44
CA VAL A 79 14.64 2.66 8.15
C VAL A 79 15.02 1.46 7.28
N ASN A 80 16.28 1.05 7.38
CA ASN A 80 16.78 -0.14 6.71
C ASN A 80 16.42 -1.38 7.53
N LEU A 81 15.35 -2.07 7.14
CA LEU A 81 14.94 -3.34 7.75
C LEU A 81 15.55 -4.51 6.97
N PRO A 82 15.99 -5.59 7.66
CA PRO A 82 16.41 -6.81 7.00
C PRO A 82 15.36 -7.31 6.00
N GLY A 83 15.80 -7.62 4.78
CA GLY A 83 14.94 -8.09 3.68
C GLY A 83 14.31 -6.96 2.87
N HIS A 84 13.59 -6.03 3.50
CA HIS A 84 12.79 -5.02 2.79
C HIS A 84 12.92 -3.63 3.43
N PRO A 85 13.81 -2.76 2.92
CA PRO A 85 13.85 -1.38 3.38
C PRO A 85 12.50 -0.71 3.12
N SER A 86 12.10 0.13 4.06
CA SER A 86 10.96 1.02 3.87
C SER A 86 11.20 1.95 2.68
N ARG A 87 10.12 2.54 2.18
CA ARG A 87 10.25 3.48 1.07
C ARG A 87 10.94 4.75 1.54
N ASP A 88 12.01 5.13 0.86
CA ASP A 88 12.57 6.47 0.90
C ASP A 88 11.66 7.41 0.10
N PHE A 89 11.03 8.34 0.80
CA PHE A 89 10.15 9.36 0.24
C PHE A 89 10.90 10.59 -0.25
N THR A 90 12.19 10.74 0.03
CA THR A 90 12.99 11.84 -0.52
C THR A 90 13.49 11.55 -1.94
N ASP A 91 13.53 10.27 -2.35
CA ASP A 91 13.87 9.83 -3.70
C ASP A 91 12.94 10.46 -4.76
N THR A 92 13.47 11.49 -5.44
CA THR A 92 12.81 12.22 -6.54
C THR A 92 12.38 11.31 -7.69
N LYS A 93 13.17 10.28 -8.02
CA LYS A 93 12.81 9.36 -9.10
C LYS A 93 11.63 8.51 -8.70
N TRP A 94 11.60 8.00 -7.47
CA TRP A 94 10.45 7.25 -6.97
C TRP A 94 9.18 8.11 -6.91
N GLN A 95 9.27 9.33 -6.39
CA GLN A 95 8.17 10.28 -6.31
C GLN A 95 7.54 10.50 -7.69
N LYS A 96 8.36 10.76 -8.73
CA LYS A 96 7.89 11.00 -10.10
C LYS A 96 7.30 9.76 -10.78
N LEU A 97 7.80 8.57 -10.45
CA LEU A 97 7.32 7.32 -11.04
C LEU A 97 6.01 6.82 -10.45
N ARG A 98 5.59 7.32 -9.27
CA ARG A 98 4.39 6.85 -8.59
C ARG A 98 3.31 7.90 -8.61
N THR A 99 2.10 7.45 -8.96
CA THR A 99 0.89 8.28 -8.87
C THR A 99 0.29 8.21 -7.46
N ASP A 100 -0.51 9.21 -7.07
CA ASP A 100 -1.19 9.19 -5.76
C ASP A 100 -2.18 8.03 -5.62
N GLY A 101 -2.80 7.60 -6.72
CA GLY A 101 -3.66 6.42 -6.74
C GLY A 101 -2.91 5.13 -6.41
N GLU A 102 -1.68 4.96 -6.92
CA GLU A 102 -0.83 3.82 -6.51
C GLU A 102 -0.48 3.86 -5.01
N LEU A 103 -0.22 5.05 -4.45
CA LEU A 103 0.02 5.20 -3.02
C LEU A 103 -1.24 4.87 -2.20
N MET A 104 -2.42 5.32 -2.63
CA MET A 104 -3.69 4.98 -2.00
C MET A 104 -3.95 3.46 -2.05
N TRP A 105 -3.64 2.82 -3.17
CA TRP A 105 -3.73 1.36 -3.28
C TRP A 105 -2.84 0.67 -2.24
N VAL A 106 -1.60 1.12 -2.05
CA VAL A 106 -0.70 0.58 -1.00
C VAL A 106 -1.26 0.83 0.40
N LEU A 107 -1.86 2.01 0.67
CA LEU A 107 -2.47 2.26 1.98
C LEU A 107 -3.68 1.35 2.25
N LYS A 108 -4.44 0.95 1.21
CA LYS A 108 -5.60 0.04 1.31
C LYS A 108 -5.24 -1.44 1.33
N ASN A 109 -4.09 -1.83 0.77
CA ASN A 109 -3.73 -3.24 0.57
C ASN A 109 -2.42 -3.65 1.27
N GLY A 110 -1.73 -2.70 1.89
CA GLY A 110 -0.34 -2.86 2.31
C GLY A 110 0.60 -2.97 1.11
N SER A 111 1.83 -3.40 1.36
CA SER A 111 2.75 -3.82 0.29
C SER A 111 3.09 -5.29 0.49
N PRO A 112 2.42 -6.21 -0.23
CA PRO A 112 2.64 -7.64 -0.09
C PRO A 112 4.11 -8.03 -0.25
N GLY A 113 4.56 -9.00 0.53
CA GLY A 113 5.98 -9.38 0.62
C GLY A 113 6.87 -8.34 1.32
N THR A 114 6.31 -7.44 2.13
CA THR A 114 7.05 -6.48 2.96
C THR A 114 6.37 -6.28 4.32
N GLY A 115 6.96 -5.47 5.21
CA GLY A 115 6.37 -5.10 6.49
C GLY A 115 5.33 -3.97 6.45
N MET A 116 4.97 -3.43 5.27
CA MET A 116 3.97 -2.35 5.16
C MET A 116 2.55 -2.91 5.32
N PRO A 117 1.82 -2.58 6.41
CA PRO A 117 0.48 -3.10 6.65
C PRO A 117 -0.58 -2.30 5.89
N ILE A 118 -1.82 -2.82 5.90
CA ILE A 118 -3.01 -2.05 5.54
C ILE A 118 -3.22 -0.95 6.59
N ARG A 119 -3.48 0.28 6.13
CA ARG A 119 -3.75 1.45 6.98
C ARG A 119 -5.17 1.98 6.77
N VAL A 120 -5.56 2.17 5.51
CA VAL A 120 -6.90 2.67 5.17
C VAL A 120 -7.91 1.55 5.36
N GLY A 121 -8.94 1.81 6.16
CA GLY A 121 -9.94 0.82 6.57
C GLY A 121 -9.56 0.04 7.84
N THR A 122 -8.40 0.34 8.44
CA THR A 122 -7.96 -0.22 9.73
C THR A 122 -7.70 0.90 10.73
N ASP A 123 -6.58 1.59 10.59
CA ASP A 123 -6.11 2.64 11.50
C ASP A 123 -6.66 4.02 11.10
N ILE A 124 -6.87 4.23 9.79
CA ILE A 124 -7.26 5.52 9.23
C ILE A 124 -8.37 5.35 8.17
N ASN A 125 -9.13 6.41 7.91
CA ASN A 125 -10.14 6.41 6.84
C ASN A 125 -9.52 6.84 5.49
N GLU A 126 -10.32 6.86 4.42
CA GLU A 126 -9.82 7.21 3.09
C GLU A 126 -9.40 8.69 2.96
N GLU A 127 -10.10 9.61 3.62
CA GLU A 127 -9.71 11.03 3.65
C GLU A 127 -8.34 11.21 4.31
N ASP A 128 -8.13 10.53 5.43
CA ASP A 128 -6.84 10.50 6.12
C ASP A 128 -5.75 9.93 5.20
N GLY A 129 -6.07 8.87 4.44
CA GLY A 129 -5.19 8.30 3.42
C GLY A 129 -4.78 9.33 2.36
N TRP A 130 -5.72 10.12 1.84
CA TRP A 130 -5.40 11.18 0.89
C TRP A 130 -4.57 12.30 1.53
N ASN A 131 -4.93 12.73 2.73
CA ASN A 131 -4.18 13.77 3.45
C ASN A 131 -2.73 13.33 3.71
N VAL A 132 -2.50 12.09 4.17
CA VAL A 132 -1.13 11.59 4.43
C VAL A 132 -0.32 11.46 3.14
N ILE A 133 -0.94 11.11 2.01
CA ILE A 133 -0.26 11.13 0.70
C ILE A 133 0.21 12.54 0.34
N GLN A 134 -0.63 13.57 0.54
CA GLN A 134 -0.21 14.95 0.31
C GLN A 134 1.00 15.34 1.17
N PHE A 135 1.03 14.89 2.44
CA PHE A 135 2.20 15.10 3.30
C PHE A 135 3.43 14.33 2.80
N ILE A 136 3.28 13.08 2.38
CA ILE A 136 4.37 12.25 1.81
C ILE A 136 5.02 12.95 0.59
N ARG A 137 4.24 13.62 -0.25
CA ARG A 137 4.77 14.37 -1.40
C ARG A 137 5.69 15.52 -0.99
N THR A 138 5.58 16.03 0.23
CA THR A 138 6.45 17.10 0.71
C THR A 138 7.89 16.66 0.97
N PHE A 139 8.19 15.36 0.96
CA PHE A 139 9.55 14.85 1.16
C PHE A 139 10.42 14.89 -0.10
N GLU A 140 9.85 15.05 -1.29
CA GLU A 140 10.59 15.00 -2.56
C GLU A 140 11.82 15.92 -2.55
N GLY A 141 13.02 15.33 -2.68
CA GLY A 141 14.28 16.07 -2.77
C GLY A 141 14.77 16.72 -1.48
N LYS A 142 14.20 16.37 -0.32
CA LYS A 142 14.70 16.80 0.99
C LYS A 142 15.91 16.01 1.47
#